data_AF-A0A7I0J610-F1
#
_entry.id   AF-A0A7I0J610-F1
#
_cell.length_a   1.000
_cell.length_b   1.000
_cell.length_c   1.000
_cell.angle_alpha   90.00
_cell.angle_beta   90.00
_cell.angle_gamma   90.00
#
_symmetry.space_group_name_H-M   'P 1'
#
loop_
_entity.id
_entity.type
_entity.pdbx_description
1 polymer ?
#
loop_
_entity_poly.entity_id
_entity_poly.type
_entity_poly.pdbx_seq_one_letter_code
_entity_poly.pdbx_strand_id
1 'polypeptide(L)'
;MQGDLLATLDGTLVVSCQAESGLPLDAPDHIAAMARSVVLGGATGVRIEGAANIAAVRAAVEVPLIGLIKVRRDDTEVYITPTLDEVAAVIEA
;
A
#
# COMPACT_ATOMS: atom_id res chain seq x y z
N MET A 1 -9.26 -20.99 5.13
CA MET A 1 -9.36 -21.18 3.66
C MET A 1 -9.37 -19.79 3.08
N GLN A 2 -8.31 -19.37 2.37
CA GLN A 2 -8.41 -18.15 1.57
C GLN A 2 -9.56 -18.41 0.60
N GLY A 3 -10.66 -17.65 0.71
CA GLY A 3 -11.56 -17.48 -0.41
C GLY A 3 -10.76 -16.96 -1.61
N ASP A 4 -11.31 -17.09 -2.81
CA ASP A 4 -10.64 -16.55 -4.00
C ASP A 4 -10.44 -15.04 -3.83
N LEU A 5 -9.21 -14.64 -3.49
CA LEU A 5 -8.81 -13.25 -3.26
C LEU A 5 -9.17 -12.38 -4.47
N LEU A 6 -9.00 -12.92 -5.68
CA LEU A 6 -9.32 -12.19 -6.90
C LEU A 6 -10.82 -11.98 -7.04
N ALA A 7 -11.63 -12.98 -6.67
CA ALA A 7 -13.08 -12.82 -6.61
C ALA A 7 -13.53 -11.75 -5.61
N THR A 8 -12.79 -11.51 -4.50
CA THR A 8 -13.11 -10.43 -3.55
C THR A 8 -12.83 -9.02 -4.11
N LEU A 9 -12.00 -8.92 -5.15
CA LEU A 9 -11.64 -7.65 -5.78
C LEU A 9 -12.41 -7.38 -7.08
N ASP A 10 -13.07 -8.39 -7.66
CA ASP A 10 -13.78 -8.25 -8.93
C ASP A 10 -14.98 -7.27 -8.85
N GLY A 11 -15.01 -6.29 -9.74
CA GLY A 11 -16.06 -5.27 -9.76
C GLY A 11 -16.03 -4.28 -8.58
N THR A 12 -14.94 -4.23 -7.81
CA THR A 12 -14.82 -3.41 -6.61
C THR A 12 -13.80 -2.27 -6.75
N LEU A 13 -13.64 -1.44 -5.70
CA LEU A 13 -12.69 -0.33 -5.66
C LEU A 13 -11.48 -0.64 -4.78
N VAL A 14 -10.29 -0.57 -5.37
CA VAL A 14 -9.01 -0.54 -4.66
C VAL A 14 -8.49 0.90 -4.62
N VAL A 15 -8.22 1.44 -3.43
CA VAL A 15 -7.76 2.83 -3.29
C VAL A 15 -6.27 2.88 -3.00
N SER A 16 -5.54 3.70 -3.76
CA SER A 16 -4.12 3.96 -3.52
C SER A 16 -3.95 5.08 -2.49
N CYS A 17 -3.64 4.72 -1.24
CA CYS A 17 -3.42 5.68 -0.15
C CYS A 17 -1.93 6.02 -0.05
N GLN A 18 -1.53 7.15 -0.64
CA GLN A 18 -0.14 7.60 -0.70
C GLN A 18 -0.08 9.12 -0.55
N ALA A 19 1.00 9.62 0.02
CA ALA A 19 1.36 11.02 0.05
C ALA A 19 2.76 11.21 -0.54
N GLU A 20 3.01 12.36 -1.17
CA GLU A 20 4.37 12.69 -1.60
C GLU A 20 5.23 13.10 -0.41
N SER A 21 6.53 12.82 -0.51
CA SER A 21 7.44 13.08 0.59
C SER A 21 7.46 14.56 0.98
N GLY A 22 7.33 14.83 2.28
CA GLY A 22 7.30 16.20 2.81
C GLY A 22 5.94 16.90 2.71
N LEU A 23 4.90 16.25 2.18
CA LEU A 23 3.53 16.76 2.30
C LEU A 23 2.95 16.45 3.70
N PRO A 24 1.94 17.20 4.18
CA PRO A 24 1.41 17.01 5.54
C PRO A 24 0.88 15.60 5.86
N LEU A 25 0.50 14.84 4.84
CA LEU A 25 -0.02 13.48 4.98
C LEU A 25 1.07 12.40 4.93
N ASP A 26 2.35 12.78 4.75
CA ASP A 26 3.50 11.87 4.69
C ASP A 26 3.92 11.39 6.09
N ALA A 27 3.04 10.64 6.74
CA ALA A 27 3.34 9.95 7.98
C ALA A 27 2.55 8.63 8.06
N PRO A 28 3.14 7.54 8.61
CA PRO A 28 2.47 6.25 8.69
C PRO A 28 1.08 6.29 9.33
N ASP A 29 0.92 7.05 10.41
CA ASP A 29 -0.37 7.20 11.10
C ASP A 29 -1.42 7.91 10.23
N HIS A 30 -1.01 8.88 9.41
CA HIS A 30 -1.88 9.59 8.47
C HIS A 30 -2.31 8.67 7.31
N ILE A 31 -1.37 7.91 6.75
CA ILE A 31 -1.67 6.94 5.69
C ILE A 31 -2.58 5.83 6.22
N ALA A 32 -2.34 5.33 7.43
CA ALA A 32 -3.23 4.37 8.09
C ALA A 32 -4.63 4.94 8.35
N ALA A 33 -4.73 6.21 8.77
CA ALA A 33 -6.03 6.87 8.91
C ALA A 33 -6.77 7.02 7.56
N MET A 34 -6.05 7.34 6.48
CA MET A 34 -6.61 7.40 5.13
C MET A 34 -7.10 6.02 4.68
N ALA A 35 -6.30 4.97 4.87
CA ALA A 35 -6.66 3.59 4.53
C ALA A 35 -7.92 3.13 5.28
N ARG A 36 -8.02 3.40 6.60
CA ARG A 36 -9.25 3.12 7.35
C ARG A 36 -10.45 3.88 6.79
N SER A 37 -10.27 5.15 6.44
CA SER A 37 -11.34 5.99 5.92
C SER A 37 -11.90 5.47 4.59
N VAL A 38 -11.05 5.04 3.67
CA VAL A 38 -11.50 4.51 2.37
C VAL A 38 -12.15 3.14 2.50
N VAL A 39 -11.69 2.30 3.43
CA VAL A 39 -12.33 1.01 3.75
C VAL A 39 -13.72 1.23 4.35
N LEU A 40 -13.87 2.17 5.29
CA LEU A 40 -15.18 2.58 5.80
C LEU A 40 -16.09 3.13 4.68
N GLY A 41 -15.50 3.76 3.67
CA GLY A 41 -16.19 4.23 2.46
C GLY A 41 -16.57 3.13 1.46
N GLY A 42 -16.22 1.86 1.72
CA GLY A 42 -16.56 0.72 0.88
C GLY A 42 -15.45 0.24 -0.06
N ALA A 43 -14.22 0.74 0.08
CA ALA A 43 -13.08 0.16 -0.61
C ALA A 43 -12.81 -1.27 -0.08
N THR A 44 -12.59 -2.20 -1.00
CA THR A 44 -12.35 -3.63 -0.72
C THR A 44 -10.88 -3.99 -0.81
N GLY A 45 -10.01 -3.02 -1.09
CA GLY A 45 -8.57 -3.18 -1.07
C GLY A 45 -7.86 -1.83 -1.03
N VAL A 46 -6.59 -1.86 -0.65
CA VAL A 46 -5.72 -0.67 -0.58
C VAL A 46 -4.38 -0.91 -1.25
N ARG A 47 -3.78 0.14 -1.83
CA ARG A 47 -2.42 0.12 -2.36
C ARG A 47 -1.55 1.11 -1.61
N ILE A 48 -0.49 0.62 -0.98
CA ILE A 48 0.35 1.37 -0.04
C ILE A 48 1.80 1.38 -0.51
N GLU A 49 2.46 2.52 -0.36
CA GLU A 49 3.87 2.72 -0.69
C GLU A 49 4.70 2.91 0.58
N GLY A 50 5.84 2.22 0.66
CA GLY A 50 6.82 2.33 1.74
C GLY A 50 6.61 1.33 2.89
N ALA A 51 7.69 0.72 3.38
CA ALA A 51 7.63 -0.35 4.38
C ALA A 51 6.93 0.09 5.70
N ALA A 52 7.26 1.28 6.21
CA ALA A 52 6.63 1.80 7.43
C ALA A 52 5.11 2.03 7.26
N ASN A 53 4.69 2.52 6.09
CA ASN A 53 3.28 2.72 5.78
C ASN A 53 2.57 1.38 5.60
N ILE A 54 3.20 0.41 4.94
CA ILE A 54 2.66 -0.96 4.76
C ILE A 54 2.40 -1.58 6.13
N ALA A 55 3.38 -1.56 7.04
CA ALA A 55 3.23 -2.11 8.38
C ALA A 55 2.11 -1.41 9.18
N ALA A 56 2.05 -0.08 9.12
CA ALA A 56 1.01 0.70 9.81
C ALA A 56 -0.40 0.40 9.27
N VAL A 57 -0.55 0.30 7.94
CA VAL A 57 -1.85 0.00 7.31
C VAL A 57 -2.26 -1.45 7.54
N ARG A 58 -1.31 -2.39 7.47
CA ARG A 58 -1.54 -3.82 7.76
C ARG A 58 -2.12 -4.03 9.15
N ALA A 59 -1.68 -3.23 10.13
CA ALA A 59 -2.23 -3.26 11.49
C ALA A 59 -3.61 -2.58 11.62
N ALA A 60 -4.03 -1.78 10.62
CA ALA A 60 -5.20 -0.91 10.71
C ALA A 60 -6.41 -1.36 9.88
N VAL A 61 -6.24 -2.25 8.90
CA VAL A 61 -7.33 -2.73 8.02
C VAL A 61 -7.23 -4.24 7.76
N GLU A 62 -8.38 -4.87 7.49
CA GLU A 62 -8.46 -6.30 7.19
C GLU A 62 -8.63 -6.61 5.69
N VAL A 63 -8.77 -5.57 4.86
CA VAL A 63 -8.90 -5.73 3.40
C VAL A 63 -7.55 -6.06 2.74
N PRO A 64 -7.56 -6.71 1.56
CA PRO A 64 -6.36 -6.91 0.75
C PRO A 64 -5.48 -5.66 0.58
N LEU A 65 -4.17 -5.82 0.79
CA LEU A 65 -3.16 -4.78 0.66
C LEU A 65 -2.21 -5.11 -0.50
N ILE A 66 -2.03 -4.15 -1.41
CA ILE A 66 -1.02 -4.17 -2.48
C ILE A 66 0.15 -3.26 -2.05
N GLY A 67 1.25 -3.87 -1.61
CA GLY A 67 2.44 -3.16 -1.14
C GLY A 67 3.42 -2.88 -2.27
N LEU A 68 4.11 -1.74 -2.20
CA LEU A 68 5.25 -1.41 -3.08
C LEU A 68 6.22 -0.47 -2.37
N ILE A 69 7.43 -0.34 -2.90
CA ILE A 69 8.42 0.65 -2.45
C ILE A 69 8.92 1.41 -3.67
N LYS A 70 8.97 2.75 -3.61
CA LYS A 70 9.51 3.55 -4.72
C LYS A 70 10.97 3.90 -4.48
N VAL A 71 11.83 3.56 -5.42
CA VAL A 71 13.26 3.92 -5.40
C VAL A 71 13.62 4.58 -6.72
N ARG A 72 13.94 5.88 -6.68
CA ARG A 72 14.39 6.64 -7.85
C ARG A 72 15.90 6.52 -8.01
N ARG A 73 16.34 6.28 -9.24
CA ARG A 73 17.76 6.21 -9.63
C ARG A 73 17.95 6.95 -10.95
N ASP A 74 19.11 7.55 -11.16
CA ASP A 74 19.38 8.35 -12.36
C ASP A 74 19.62 7.49 -13.62
N ASP A 75 19.90 6.19 -13.45
CA ASP A 75 20.26 5.27 -14.52
C ASP A 75 19.07 4.53 -15.15
N THR A 76 17.86 4.68 -14.62
CA THR A 76 16.66 3.99 -15.11
C THR A 76 15.38 4.73 -14.78
N GLU A 77 14.37 4.59 -15.64
CA GLU A 77 13.01 5.06 -15.36
C GLU A 77 12.20 4.05 -14.53
N VAL A 78 12.74 2.86 -14.22
CA VAL A 78 12.07 1.87 -13.38
C VAL A 78 12.26 2.23 -11.92
N TYR A 79 11.17 2.59 -11.23
CA TYR A 79 11.23 3.06 -9.83
C TYR A 79 10.23 2.40 -8.88
N ILE A 80 9.28 1.58 -9.35
CA ILE A 80 8.30 0.91 -8.48
C ILE A 80 8.80 -0.51 -8.21
N THR A 81 9.18 -0.79 -6.97
CA THR A 81 9.71 -2.07 -6.48
C THR A 81 10.75 -2.66 -7.46
N PRO A 82 11.84 -1.93 -7.77
CA PRO A 82 12.70 -2.24 -8.90
C PRO A 82 13.58 -3.48 -8.69
N THR A 83 13.86 -3.88 -7.45
CA THR A 83 14.76 -5.00 -7.13
C THR A 83 14.16 -5.99 -6.14
N LEU A 84 14.83 -7.14 -5.96
CA LEU A 84 14.45 -8.14 -4.96
C LEU A 84 14.59 -7.63 -3.52
N ASP A 85 15.43 -6.62 -3.28
CA ASP A 85 15.57 -6.02 -1.95
C ASP A 85 14.28 -5.30 -1.55
N GLU A 86 13.67 -4.54 -2.48
CA GLU A 86 12.37 -3.92 -2.24
C GLU A 86 11.25 -4.97 -2.13
N VAL A 87 11.33 -6.08 -2.86
CA VAL A 87 10.38 -7.19 -2.69
C VAL A 87 10.47 -7.78 -1.29
N ALA A 88 11.68 -8.04 -0.79
CA ALA A 88 11.89 -8.56 0.56
C ALA A 88 11.35 -7.60 1.62
N ALA A 89 11.63 -6.31 1.49
CA ALA A 89 11.12 -5.29 2.41
C ALA A 89 9.58 -5.17 2.39
N VAL A 90 8.92 -5.37 1.24
CA VAL A 90 7.45 -5.44 1.16
C VAL A 90 6.90 -6.69 1.84
N ILE A 91 7.61 -7.83 1.78
CA ILE A 91 7.19 -9.08 2.42
C ILE A 91 7.34 -9.01 3.94
N GLU A 92 8.41 -8.37 4.43
CA GLU A 92 8.67 -8.21 5.87
C GLU A 92 7.73 -7.21 6.56
N ALA A 93 7.27 -6.19 5.83
CA ALA A 93 6.36 -5.15 6.34
C ALA A 93 4.91 -5.64 6.46
#